data_AF-A0A950WVC3-F1
#
_entry.id   AF-A0A950WVC3-F1
#
_cell.length_a   1.000
_cell.length_b   1.000
_cell.length_c   1.000
_cell.angle_alpha   90.00
_cell.angle_beta   90.00
_cell.angle_gamma   90.00
#
_symmetry.space_group_name_H-M   'P 1'
#
loop_
_entity.id
_entity.type
_entity.pdbx_description
1 polymer ?
#
loop_
_entity_poly.entity_id
_entity_poly.type
_entity_poly.pdbx_seq_one_letter_code
_entity_poly.pdbx_strand_id
1 'polypeptide(L)' 'MCRTKQIVEIGINLGDSAVTLHSCSKCETRWWERDGEPVEVTGVLSLAAGRR' A
#
# COMPACT_ATOMS: atom_id res chain seq x y z
N MET A 1 5.65 6.78 -16.41
CA MET A 1 5.88 5.40 -15.90
C MET A 1 4.55 4.85 -15.41
N CYS A 2 4.25 3.56 -15.59
CA CYS A 2 2.86 3.06 -15.66
C CYS A 2 2.02 3.33 -14.38
N ARG A 3 0.90 4.06 -14.55
CA ARG A 3 -0.19 4.36 -13.59
C ARG A 3 -1.55 4.28 -14.33
N THR A 4 -1.94 3.11 -14.84
CA THR A 4 -3.12 2.92 -15.72
C THR A 4 -4.39 2.46 -14.99
N LYS A 5 -5.57 2.61 -15.63
CA LYS A 5 -6.95 2.28 -15.17
C LYS A 5 -7.20 0.85 -14.63
N GLN A 6 -6.23 -0.06 -14.69
CA GLN A 6 -6.35 -1.44 -14.21
C GLN A 6 -5.48 -1.60 -12.96
N ILE A 7 -6.03 -1.15 -11.84
CA ILE A 7 -5.40 -1.20 -10.52
C ILE A 7 -6.21 -2.19 -9.69
N VAL A 8 -5.52 -3.13 -9.06
CA VAL A 8 -6.06 -3.90 -7.94
C VAL A 8 -5.70 -3.15 -6.67
N GLU A 9 -6.69 -2.90 -5.83
CA GLU A 9 -6.53 -2.22 -4.54
C GLU A 9 -6.86 -3.20 -3.42
N ILE A 10 -5.94 -3.32 -2.46
CA ILE A 10 -6.10 -4.19 -1.30
C ILE A 10 -5.93 -3.32 -0.06
N GLY A 11 -7.05 -3.04 0.63
CA GLY A 11 -7.04 -2.35 1.91
C GLY A 11 -6.66 -3.29 3.05
N ILE A 12 -5.76 -2.84 3.93
CA ILE A 12 -5.26 -3.59 5.07
C ILE A 12 -5.30 -2.70 6.32
N ASN A 13 -5.91 -3.20 7.39
CA ASN A 13 -5.90 -2.54 8.69
C ASN A 13 -4.77 -3.12 9.56
N LEU A 14 -3.83 -2.27 9.95
CA LEU A 14 -2.69 -2.52 10.82
C LEU A 14 -2.88 -1.77 12.14
N GLY A 15 -3.64 -2.37 13.07
CA GLY A 15 -4.04 -1.70 14.30
C GLY A 15 -4.95 -0.51 13.99
N ASP A 16 -4.57 0.68 14.46
CA ASP A 16 -5.30 1.94 14.21
C ASP A 16 -4.95 2.59 12.86
N SER A 17 -4.05 1.98 12.07
CA SER A 17 -3.66 2.49 10.75
C SER A 17 -4.28 1.67 9.63
N ALA A 18 -4.85 2.33 8.63
CA ALA A 18 -5.25 1.71 7.38
C ALA A 18 -4.23 2.02 6.28
N VAL A 19 -3.86 1.02 5.50
CA VAL A 19 -2.98 1.16 4.33
C VAL A 19 -3.58 0.45 3.13
N THR A 20 -3.29 0.94 1.93
CA THR A 20 -3.73 0.30 0.69
C THR A 20 -2.51 -0.14 -0.10
N LEU A 21 -2.48 -1.42 -0.48
CA LEU A 21 -1.56 -1.90 -1.51
C LEU A 21 -2.24 -1.74 -2.87
N HIS A 22 -1.61 -0.99 -3.76
CA HIS A 22 -2.00 -0.92 -5.16
C HIS A 22 -1.08 -1.83 -5.98
N SER A 23 -1.66 -2.58 -6.90
CA SER A 23 -0.90 -3.36 -7.88
C SER A 23 -1.44 -3.09 -9.28
N CYS A 24 -0.57 -2.63 -10.17
CA CYS A 24 -0.90 -2.50 -11.58
C CYS A 24 -0.83 -3.88 -12.24
N SER A 25 -1.94 -4.38 -12.77
CA SER A 25 -1.98 -5.70 -13.41
C SER A 25 -1.23 -5.77 -14.75
N LYS A 26 -0.85 -4.61 -15.32
CA LYS A 26 -0.17 -4.52 -16.62
C LYS A 26 1.35 -4.62 -16.50
N CYS A 27 1.93 -3.90 -15.55
CA CYS A 27 3.39 -3.78 -15.38
C CYS A 27 3.88 -4.33 -14.05
N GLU A 28 2.97 -4.89 -13.25
CA GLU A 28 3.24 -5.52 -11.95
C GLU A 28 3.83 -4.59 -10.89
N THR A 29 3.90 -3.28 -11.17
CA THR A 29 4.33 -2.28 -10.19
C THR A 29 3.38 -2.30 -9.00
N ARG A 30 3.98 -2.28 -7.81
CA ARG A 30 3.30 -2.25 -6.53
C ARG A 30 3.74 -1.04 -5.74
N TRP A 31 2.80 -0.39 -5.09
CA TRP A 31 3.08 0.72 -4.20
C TRP A 31 2.07 0.75 -3.07
N TRP A 32 2.46 1.38 -1.98
CA TRP A 32 1.62 1.53 -0.80
C TRP A 32 1.14 2.96 -0.70
N GLU A 33 -0.09 3.11 -0.25
CA GLU A 33 -0.65 4.41 0.14
C GLU A 33 -1.21 4.33 1.56
N ARG A 34 -1.11 5.45 2.26
CA ARG A 34 -1.77 5.69 3.54
C ARG A 34 -2.42 7.06 3.45
N ASP A 35 -3.72 7.12 3.73
CA ASP A 35 -4.48 8.37 3.66
C ASP A 35 -4.36 9.09 2.30
N GLY A 36 -4.22 8.31 1.21
CA GLY A 36 -4.04 8.78 -0.16
C GLY A 36 -2.62 9.22 -0.52
N GLU A 37 -1.67 9.13 0.41
CA GLU A 37 -0.27 9.52 0.21
C GLU A 37 0.64 8.29 0.06
N PRO A 38 1.60 8.29 -0.88
CA PRO A 38 2.56 7.20 -1.04
C PRO A 38 3.40 6.97 0.22
N VAL A 39 3.58 5.71 0.60
CA VAL A 39 4.43 5.32 1.72
C VAL A 39 5.41 4.22 1.32
N GLU A 40 6.62 4.30 1.86
CA GLU A 40 7.63 3.27 1.67
C GLU A 40 7.27 1.98 2.42
N VAL A 41 7.67 0.83 1.88
CA VAL A 41 7.40 -0.47 2.50
C VAL A 41 7.95 -0.57 3.93
N THR A 42 9.07 0.08 4.22
CA THR A 42 9.67 0.15 5.56
C THR A 42 8.75 0.87 6.56
N GLY A 43 8.04 1.89 6.12
CA GLY A 43 7.02 2.58 6.93
C GLY A 43 5.86 1.65 7.26
N VAL A 44 5.36 0.90 6.27
CA VAL A 44 4.28 -0.09 6.46
C VAL A 44 4.70 -1.20 7.43
N LEU A 45 5.92 -1.73 7.29
CA LEU A 45 6.45 -2.77 8.19
C LEU A 45 6.59 -2.26 9.62
N SER A 46 6.92 -0.99 9.82
CA SER A 46 7.00 -0.39 11.16
C SER A 46 5.63 -0.34 11.85
N LEU A 47 4.56 -0.06 11.09
CA LEU A 47 3.18 -0.12 11.60
C LEU A 47 2.80 -1.55 12.03
N ALA A 48 3.19 -2.55 11.24
CA ALA A 48 2.95 -3.95 11.57
C ALA A 48 3.77 -4.41 12.80
N ALA A 49 5.02 -3.96 12.91
CA ALA A 49 5.93 -4.33 14.00
C ALA A 49 5.56 -3.69 15.36
N GLY A 50 4.93 -2.52 15.34
CA GLY A 50 4.39 -1.86 16.54
C GLY A 50 3.23 -2.61 17.20
N ARG A 51 2.71 -3.66 16.56
CA ARG A 51 1.67 -4.55 17.09
C ARG A 51 2.31 -5.64 17.96
N ARG A 52 2.69 -5.27 19.19
CA ARG A 52 3.02 -6.23 20.26
C ARG A 52 2.08 -6.03 21.45
#